data_AF-A0A967HUR2-F1
#
_entry.id   AF-A0A967HUR2-F1
#
_cell.length_a   1.000
_cell.length_b   1.000
_cell.length_c   1.000
_cell.angle_alpha   90.00
_cell.angle_beta   90.00
_cell.angle_gamma   90.00
#
_symmetry.space_group_name_H-M   'P 1'
#
loop_
_entity.id
_entity.type
_entity.pdbx_description
1 polymer ?
#
loop_
_entity_poly.entity_id
_entity_poly.type
_entity_poly.pdbx_seq_one_letter_code
_entity_poly.pdbx_strand_id
1 'polypeptide(L)'
;LVVLEEADQQVKLYLQLAHEAYSDQQMLRALHYFQRALDYAQEKGHDLDVALICRDLGYVCAREGSLEKALVYFDQGLAITGVELSVRTGLMANKASVLISLGAYRPALELLEESSGLISSTYKDFSKAPSQLVHSYAAIAQMADDLRKVVDLLDMGVRADRIKVDIKRHEPPWMSKKE
;
A
#
# COMPACT_ATOMS: atom_id res chain seq x y z
N LEU A 1 16.43 3.14 30.61
CA LEU A 1 15.10 3.33 29.97
C LEU A 1 15.08 4.46 28.93
N VAL A 2 16.22 5.02 28.51
CA VAL A 2 16.29 6.14 27.53
C VAL A 2 16.71 5.67 26.11
N VAL A 3 17.23 4.45 25.95
CA VAL A 3 17.83 3.97 24.69
C VAL A 3 16.77 3.59 23.63
N LEU A 4 15.51 3.38 24.01
CA LEU A 4 14.44 3.04 23.07
C LEU A 4 13.80 4.26 22.37
N GLU A 5 14.07 5.49 22.82
CA GLU A 5 13.51 6.71 22.21
C GLU A 5 14.39 7.30 21.09
N GLU A 6 15.67 6.92 20.98
CA GLU A 6 16.61 7.46 19.97
C GLU A 6 16.55 6.71 18.63
N ALA A 7 16.26 5.40 18.63
CA ALA A 7 16.21 4.60 17.40
C ALA A 7 15.02 4.97 16.49
N ASP A 8 13.93 5.44 17.10
CA ASP A 8 12.69 5.82 16.44
C ASP A 8 12.78 7.20 15.76
N GLN A 9 13.74 8.04 16.18
CA GLN A 9 13.94 9.38 15.60
C GLN A 9 14.63 9.33 14.23
N GLN A 10 15.55 8.39 14.02
CA GLN A 10 16.33 8.33 12.77
C GLN A 10 15.47 7.95 11.57
N VAL A 11 14.60 6.93 11.73
CA VAL A 11 13.63 6.53 10.70
C VAL A 11 12.70 7.70 10.39
N LYS A 12 12.14 8.33 11.42
CA LYS A 12 11.25 9.49 11.26
C LYS A 12 11.93 10.65 10.54
N LEU A 13 13.19 10.94 10.85
CA LEU A 13 13.96 11.98 10.18
C LEU A 13 14.15 11.67 8.68
N TYR A 14 14.56 10.45 8.34
CA TYR A 14 14.69 10.06 6.94
C TYR A 14 13.35 10.11 6.21
N LEU A 15 12.27 9.64 6.83
CA LEU A 15 10.93 9.73 6.26
C LEU A 15 10.50 11.18 6.05
N GLN A 16 10.75 12.08 7.00
CA GLN A 16 10.46 13.51 6.83
C GLN A 16 11.21 14.10 5.63
N LEU A 17 12.52 13.84 5.52
CA LEU A 17 13.34 14.29 4.39
C LEU A 17 12.88 13.68 3.07
N ALA A 18 12.41 12.43 3.08
CA ALA A 18 11.86 11.77 1.92
C ALA A 18 10.56 12.44 1.45
N HIS A 19 9.64 12.73 2.38
CA HIS A 19 8.37 13.39 2.09
C HIS A 19 8.56 14.82 1.58
N GLU A 20 9.49 15.57 2.19
CA GLU A 20 9.86 16.92 1.75
C GLU A 20 10.46 16.87 0.33
N ALA A 21 11.45 16.01 0.10
CA ALA A 21 12.05 15.85 -1.23
C ALA A 21 11.03 15.40 -2.28
N TYR A 22 10.07 14.54 -1.93
CA TYR A 22 8.99 14.13 -2.83
C TYR A 22 8.07 15.30 -3.16
N SER A 23 7.69 16.10 -2.17
CA SER A 23 6.86 17.30 -2.33
C SER A 23 7.54 18.34 -3.23
N ASP A 24 8.85 18.46 -3.13
CA ASP A 24 9.70 19.31 -3.97
C ASP A 24 10.00 18.70 -5.35
N GLN A 25 9.40 17.55 -5.69
CA GLN A 25 9.62 16.82 -6.94
C GLN A 25 11.09 16.35 -7.16
N GLN A 26 11.88 16.29 -6.08
CA GLN A 26 13.26 15.77 -6.10
C GLN A 26 13.25 14.24 -5.95
N MET A 27 12.73 13.53 -6.96
CA MET A 27 12.44 12.09 -6.89
C MET A 27 13.64 11.21 -6.48
N LEU A 28 14.82 11.46 -7.05
CA LEU A 28 16.04 10.72 -6.69
C LEU A 28 16.39 10.88 -5.19
N ARG A 29 16.18 12.09 -4.65
CA ARG A 29 16.46 12.40 -3.26
C ARG A 29 15.41 11.81 -2.33
N ALA A 30 14.14 11.82 -2.73
CA ALA A 30 13.06 11.15 -2.01
C ALA A 30 13.33 9.64 -1.88
N LEU A 31 13.61 8.98 -3.00
CA LEU A 31 13.95 7.55 -3.03
C LEU A 31 15.21 7.24 -2.20
N HIS A 32 16.23 8.10 -2.24
CA HIS A 32 17.42 7.95 -1.42
C HIS A 32 17.08 7.93 0.08
N TYR A 33 16.28 8.89 0.56
CA TYR A 33 15.93 8.95 1.98
C TYR A 33 14.98 7.83 2.40
N PHE A 34 14.01 7.45 1.57
CA PHE A 34 13.18 6.28 1.85
C PHE A 34 14.02 5.00 1.97
N GLN A 35 15.01 4.81 1.09
CA GLN A 35 15.91 3.65 1.18
C GLN A 35 16.75 3.69 2.45
N ARG A 36 17.29 4.85 2.85
CA ARG A 36 18.01 4.99 4.13
C ARG A 36 17.13 4.69 5.33
N ALA A 37 15.85 5.08 5.28
CA ALA A 37 14.89 4.73 6.32
C ALA A 37 14.68 3.20 6.38
N LEU A 38 14.50 2.57 5.22
CA LEU A 38 14.30 1.12 5.12
C LEU A 38 15.49 0.34 5.65
N ASP A 39 16.70 0.66 5.19
CA ASP A 39 17.94 -0.02 5.60
C ASP A 39 18.14 0.07 7.12
N TYR A 40 17.90 1.27 7.69
CA TYR A 40 18.02 1.48 9.14
C TYR A 40 16.95 0.71 9.91
N ALA A 41 15.69 0.75 9.48
CA ALA A 41 14.60 0.01 10.14
C ALA A 41 14.86 -1.50 10.12
N GLN A 42 15.38 -2.04 9.01
CA GLN A 42 15.78 -3.44 8.91
C GLN A 42 16.94 -3.79 9.84
N GLU A 43 17.98 -2.95 9.89
CA GLU A 43 19.13 -3.16 10.79
C GLU A 43 18.71 -3.19 12.27
N LYS A 44 17.72 -2.39 12.64
CA LYS A 44 17.21 -2.31 14.02
C LYS A 44 16.08 -3.29 14.33
N GLY A 45 15.59 -4.05 13.34
CA GLY A 45 14.47 -4.97 13.52
C GLY A 45 13.14 -4.28 13.81
N HIS A 46 12.92 -3.09 13.24
CA HIS A 46 11.67 -2.33 13.38
C HIS A 46 10.66 -2.77 12.31
N ASP A 47 10.10 -3.96 12.48
CA ASP A 47 9.23 -4.61 11.49
C ASP A 47 8.04 -3.75 11.03
N LEU A 48 7.41 -3.00 11.94
CA LEU A 48 6.33 -2.08 11.59
C LEU A 48 6.81 -0.96 10.66
N ASP A 49 7.94 -0.33 10.98
CA ASP A 49 8.53 0.71 10.15
C ASP A 49 8.90 0.14 8.77
N VAL A 50 9.50 -1.06 8.72
CA VAL A 50 9.82 -1.74 7.45
C VAL A 50 8.58 -1.89 6.59
N ALA A 51 7.46 -2.38 7.14
CA ALA A 51 6.21 -2.55 6.40
C ALA A 51 5.64 -1.21 5.87
N LEU A 52 5.67 -0.15 6.70
CA LEU A 52 5.20 1.18 6.32
C LEU A 52 6.08 1.84 5.25
N ILE A 53 7.40 1.74 5.38
CA ILE A 53 8.35 2.29 4.41
C ILE A 53 8.23 1.56 3.07
N CYS A 54 8.10 0.23 3.09
CA CYS A 54 7.84 -0.58 1.90
C CYS A 54 6.54 -0.17 1.19
N ARG A 55 5.47 0.11 1.95
CA ARG A 55 4.22 0.65 1.38
C ARG A 55 4.46 1.98 0.66
N ASP A 56 5.22 2.87 1.26
CA ASP A 56 5.46 4.21 0.72
C ASP A 56 6.40 4.18 -0.49
N LEU A 57 7.47 3.38 -0.45
CA LEU A 57 8.33 3.11 -1.61
C LEU A 57 7.58 2.47 -2.77
N GLY A 58 6.71 1.49 -2.48
CA GLY A 58 5.86 0.85 -3.47
C GLY A 58 4.91 1.85 -4.13
N TYR A 59 4.28 2.72 -3.34
CA TYR A 59 3.45 3.81 -3.85
C TYR A 59 4.24 4.75 -4.78
N VAL A 60 5.41 5.22 -4.34
CA VAL A 60 6.25 6.15 -5.12
C VAL A 60 6.68 5.50 -6.44
N CYS A 61 7.13 4.25 -6.40
CA CYS A 61 7.51 3.52 -7.62
C CYS A 61 6.33 3.36 -8.58
N ALA A 62 5.14 3.06 -8.07
CA ALA A 62 3.93 2.92 -8.87
C ALA A 62 3.52 4.24 -9.53
N ARG A 63 3.66 5.36 -8.82
CA ARG A 63 3.41 6.72 -9.33
C ARG A 63 4.34 7.10 -10.48
N GLU A 64 5.61 6.71 -10.38
CA GLU A 64 6.62 6.95 -11.41
C GLU A 64 6.57 5.93 -12.56
N GLY A 65 5.59 5.03 -12.58
CA GLY A 65 5.43 4.01 -13.62
C GLY A 65 6.37 2.81 -13.48
N SER A 66 7.17 2.74 -12.43
CA SER A 66 8.02 1.57 -12.10
C SER A 66 7.20 0.49 -11.40
N LEU A 67 6.22 -0.08 -12.10
CA LEU A 67 5.20 -0.98 -11.54
C LEU A 67 5.78 -2.28 -10.98
N GLU A 68 6.75 -2.89 -11.66
CA GLU A 68 7.39 -4.13 -11.21
C GLU A 68 8.18 -3.89 -9.91
N LYS A 69 8.86 -2.74 -9.82
CA LYS A 69 9.58 -2.35 -8.60
C LYS A 69 8.62 -2.07 -7.44
N ALA A 70 7.45 -1.50 -7.74
CA ALA A 70 6.41 -1.30 -6.74
C ALA A 70 5.93 -2.63 -6.15
N LEU A 71 5.71 -3.65 -6.99
CA LEU A 71 5.34 -4.99 -6.52
C LEU A 71 6.39 -5.58 -5.57
N VAL A 72 7.68 -5.43 -5.90
CA VAL A 72 8.78 -5.91 -5.04
C VAL A 72 8.70 -5.29 -3.64
N TYR A 73 8.51 -3.98 -3.54
CA TYR A 73 8.39 -3.32 -2.23
C TYR A 73 7.11 -3.73 -1.49
N PHE A 74 5.97 -3.87 -2.18
CA PHE A 74 4.76 -4.36 -1.53
C PHE A 74 4.91 -5.80 -1.03
N ASP A 75 5.57 -6.68 -1.78
CA ASP A 75 5.88 -8.05 -1.35
C ASP A 75 6.81 -8.09 -0.15
N GLN A 76 7.84 -7.24 -0.14
CA GLN A 76 8.73 -7.09 1.00
C GLN A 76 7.98 -6.64 2.26
N GLY A 77 7.04 -5.70 2.14
CA GLY A 77 6.19 -5.27 3.27
C GLY A 77 5.20 -6.36 3.72
N LEU A 78 4.60 -7.10 2.79
CA LEU A 78 3.65 -8.18 3.10
C LEU A 78 4.30 -9.42 3.74
N ALA A 79 5.60 -9.62 3.50
CA ALA A 79 6.40 -10.66 4.14
C ALA A 79 6.58 -10.42 5.65
N ILE A 80 6.42 -9.19 6.13
CA ILE A 80 6.45 -8.87 7.56
C ILE A 80 5.17 -9.38 8.24
N THR A 81 5.33 -10.20 9.27
CA THR A 81 4.24 -10.78 10.06
C THR A 81 4.01 -10.00 11.35
N GLY A 82 2.79 -10.02 11.89
CA GLY A 82 2.48 -9.42 13.20
C GLY A 82 2.24 -7.90 13.19
N VAL A 83 2.29 -7.26 12.02
CA VAL A 83 1.86 -5.85 11.85
C VAL A 83 0.35 -5.71 11.95
N GLU A 84 -0.11 -4.49 12.24
CA GLU A 84 -1.52 -4.17 12.37
C GLU A 84 -2.31 -4.52 11.09
N LEU A 85 -3.56 -4.94 11.28
CA LEU A 85 -4.44 -5.34 10.19
C LEU A 85 -4.64 -4.23 9.15
N SER A 86 -4.66 -2.97 9.57
CA SER A 86 -4.75 -1.80 8.68
C SER A 86 -3.53 -1.66 7.77
N VAL A 87 -2.33 -1.94 8.27
CA VAL A 87 -1.09 -1.89 7.48
C VAL A 87 -1.07 -3.01 6.45
N ARG A 88 -1.38 -4.24 6.88
CA ARG A 88 -1.41 -5.42 6.00
C ARG A 88 -2.43 -5.25 4.86
N THR A 89 -3.66 -4.89 5.20
CA THR A 89 -4.74 -4.72 4.20
C THR A 89 -4.49 -3.52 3.28
N GLY A 90 -3.85 -2.45 3.77
CA GLY A 90 -3.39 -1.34 2.95
C GLY A 90 -2.32 -1.74 1.94
N LEU A 91 -1.33 -2.55 2.33
CA LEU A 91 -0.32 -3.11 1.42
C LEU A 91 -0.96 -3.98 0.32
N MET A 92 -1.90 -4.85 0.69
CA MET A 92 -2.63 -5.71 -0.25
C MET A 92 -3.40 -4.88 -1.28
N ALA A 93 -4.15 -3.87 -0.82
CA ALA A 93 -4.91 -2.98 -1.69
C ALA A 93 -4.01 -2.18 -2.66
N ASN A 94 -2.87 -1.68 -2.18
CA ASN A 94 -1.91 -0.96 -3.01
C ASN A 94 -1.25 -1.88 -4.05
N LYS A 95 -0.89 -3.10 -3.66
CA LYS A 95 -0.38 -4.13 -4.59
C LYS A 95 -1.43 -4.48 -5.65
N ALA A 96 -2.69 -4.67 -5.26
CA ALA A 96 -3.79 -4.93 -6.18
C ALA A 96 -3.95 -3.80 -7.20
N SER A 97 -3.85 -2.54 -6.78
CA SER A 97 -3.88 -1.37 -7.68
C SER A 97 -2.77 -1.42 -8.76
N VAL A 98 -1.58 -1.88 -8.40
CA VAL A 98 -0.49 -2.09 -9.38
C VAL A 98 -0.78 -3.27 -10.30
N LEU A 99 -1.30 -4.38 -9.78
CA LEU A 99 -1.71 -5.53 -10.59
C LEU A 99 -2.80 -5.17 -11.61
N ILE A 100 -3.80 -4.36 -11.23
CA ILE A 100 -4.81 -3.83 -12.17
C ILE A 100 -4.14 -2.97 -13.24
N SER A 101 -3.16 -2.14 -12.87
CA SER A 101 -2.40 -1.30 -13.83
C SER A 101 -1.62 -2.13 -14.84
N LEU A 102 -1.18 -3.34 -14.46
CA LEU A 102 -0.51 -4.31 -15.32
C LEU A 102 -1.49 -5.20 -16.11
N GLY A 103 -2.80 -5.03 -15.94
CA GLY A 103 -3.82 -5.89 -16.55
C GLY A 103 -3.98 -7.26 -15.88
N ALA A 104 -3.32 -7.51 -14.75
CA ALA A 104 -3.43 -8.73 -13.95
C ALA A 104 -4.69 -8.70 -13.08
N TYR A 105 -5.87 -8.70 -13.73
CA TYR A 105 -7.16 -8.47 -13.06
C TYR A 105 -7.58 -9.59 -12.12
N ARG A 106 -7.37 -10.86 -12.45
CA ARG A 106 -7.75 -11.98 -11.57
C ARG A 106 -6.91 -12.02 -10.29
N PRO A 107 -5.56 -11.97 -10.34
CA PRO A 107 -4.75 -11.89 -9.13
C PRO A 107 -5.05 -10.65 -8.28
N ALA A 108 -5.36 -9.52 -8.92
CA ALA A 108 -5.77 -8.33 -8.21
C ALA A 108 -7.11 -8.50 -7.47
N LEU A 109 -8.09 -9.16 -8.11
CA LEU A 109 -9.39 -9.44 -7.51
C LEU A 109 -9.25 -10.37 -6.30
N GLU A 110 -8.54 -11.48 -6.46
CA GLU A 110 -8.25 -12.43 -5.38
C GLU A 110 -7.63 -11.71 -4.18
N LEU A 111 -6.66 -10.82 -4.42
CA LEU A 111 -5.99 -10.07 -3.37
C LEU A 111 -6.91 -9.07 -2.65
N LEU A 112 -7.82 -8.42 -3.37
CA LEU A 112 -8.81 -7.51 -2.78
C LEU A 112 -9.88 -8.26 -1.97
N GLU A 113 -10.33 -9.42 -2.46
CA GLU A 113 -11.26 -10.30 -1.76
C GLU A 113 -10.62 -10.89 -0.49
N GLU A 114 -9.36 -11.31 -0.56
CA GLU A 114 -8.59 -11.74 0.62
C GLU A 114 -8.47 -10.60 1.64
N SER A 115 -8.11 -9.39 1.18
CA SER A 115 -7.95 -8.23 2.06
C SER A 115 -9.25 -7.82 2.76
N SER A 116 -10.36 -7.75 2.03
CA SER A 116 -11.68 -7.44 2.64
C SER A 116 -12.20 -8.58 3.52
N GLY A 117 -11.91 -9.84 3.17
CA GLY A 117 -12.17 -11.03 3.97
C GLY A 117 -11.43 -11.02 5.31
N LEU A 118 -10.15 -10.63 5.32
CA LEU A 118 -9.38 -10.49 6.56
C LEU A 118 -10.00 -9.45 7.51
N ILE A 119 -10.48 -8.33 6.98
CA ILE A 119 -11.11 -7.29 7.80
C ILE A 119 -12.45 -7.78 8.37
N SER A 120 -13.33 -8.29 7.51
CA SER A 120 -14.68 -8.74 7.90
C SER A 120 -14.69 -9.98 8.81
N SER A 121 -13.71 -10.87 8.67
CA SER A 121 -13.54 -12.02 9.58
C SER A 121 -13.04 -11.59 10.96
N THR A 122 -12.17 -10.57 11.03
CA THR A 122 -11.68 -10.01 12.29
C THR A 122 -12.76 -9.19 13.00
N TYR A 123 -13.49 -8.35 12.27
CA TYR A 123 -14.52 -7.47 12.80
C TYR A 123 -15.90 -7.85 12.27
N LYS A 124 -16.57 -8.78 12.96
CA LYS A 124 -17.97 -9.16 12.64
C LYS A 124 -18.96 -8.01 12.90
N ASP A 125 -18.61 -7.13 13.83
CA ASP A 125 -19.36 -5.92 14.17
C ASP A 125 -18.46 -4.70 13.91
N PHE A 126 -18.69 -4.03 12.78
CA PHE A 126 -17.90 -2.89 12.34
C PHE A 126 -18.06 -1.66 13.25
N SER A 127 -19.06 -1.61 14.14
CA SER A 127 -19.18 -0.52 15.12
C SER A 127 -18.02 -0.50 16.13
N LYS A 128 -17.31 -1.62 16.27
CA LYS A 128 -16.15 -1.79 17.15
C LYS A 128 -14.82 -1.69 16.40
N ALA A 129 -14.85 -1.54 15.08
CA ALA A 129 -13.65 -1.44 14.27
C ALA A 129 -13.09 -0.01 14.29
N PRO A 130 -11.75 0.18 14.23
CA PRO A 130 -11.16 1.49 14.04
C PRO A 130 -11.71 2.15 12.76
N SER A 131 -12.07 3.43 12.82
CA SER A 131 -12.71 4.14 11.71
C SER A 131 -11.90 4.06 10.41
N GLN A 132 -10.58 4.18 10.48
CA GLN A 132 -9.69 4.03 9.32
C GLN A 132 -9.82 2.66 8.65
N LEU A 133 -10.01 1.60 9.45
CA LEU A 133 -10.18 0.24 8.94
C LEU A 133 -11.56 0.07 8.29
N VAL A 134 -12.61 0.68 8.85
CA VAL A 134 -13.96 0.69 8.24
C VAL A 134 -13.93 1.37 6.87
N HIS A 135 -13.29 2.54 6.76
CA HIS A 135 -13.14 3.24 5.48
C HIS A 135 -12.32 2.43 4.48
N SER A 136 -11.22 1.82 4.93
CA SER A 136 -10.38 0.96 4.09
C SER A 136 -11.16 -0.25 3.59
N TYR A 137 -11.93 -0.91 4.46
CA TYR A 137 -12.80 -2.03 4.08
C TYR A 137 -13.79 -1.63 3.00
N ALA A 138 -14.52 -0.53 3.19
CA ALA A 138 -15.51 -0.06 2.22
C ALA A 138 -14.86 0.20 0.85
N ALA A 139 -13.70 0.87 0.82
CA ALA A 139 -12.97 1.12 -0.42
C ALA A 139 -12.48 -0.18 -1.09
N ILE A 140 -11.89 -1.10 -0.33
CA ILE A 140 -11.36 -2.37 -0.84
C ILE A 140 -12.50 -3.25 -1.37
N ALA A 141 -13.60 -3.37 -0.63
CA ALA A 141 -14.76 -4.15 -1.04
C ALA A 141 -15.39 -3.59 -2.33
N GLN A 142 -15.54 -2.26 -2.42
CA GLN A 142 -16.04 -1.61 -3.63
C GLN A 142 -15.10 -1.86 -4.83
N MET A 143 -13.79 -1.75 -4.62
CA MET A 143 -12.80 -2.07 -5.67
C MET A 143 -12.89 -3.53 -6.11
N ALA A 144 -13.08 -4.47 -5.18
CA ALA A 144 -13.27 -5.89 -5.49
C ALA A 144 -14.54 -6.11 -6.33
N ASP A 145 -15.66 -5.51 -5.94
CA ASP A 145 -16.93 -5.63 -6.67
C ASP A 145 -16.85 -5.08 -8.08
N ASP A 146 -16.17 -3.94 -8.28
CA ASP A 146 -16.00 -3.36 -9.60
C ASP A 146 -15.04 -4.16 -10.47
N LEU A 147 -13.96 -4.69 -9.88
CA LEU A 147 -13.01 -5.54 -10.59
C LEU A 147 -13.61 -6.91 -10.94
N ARG A 148 -14.52 -7.43 -10.13
CA ARG A 148 -15.27 -8.66 -10.44
C ARG A 148 -16.08 -8.52 -11.71
N LYS A 149 -16.75 -7.38 -11.93
CA LYS A 149 -17.44 -7.09 -13.20
C LYS A 149 -16.48 -7.13 -14.40
N VAL A 150 -15.26 -6.63 -14.23
CA VAL A 150 -14.22 -6.70 -15.27
C VAL A 150 -13.84 -8.15 -15.56
N VAL A 151 -13.60 -8.95 -14.52
CA VAL A 151 -13.28 -10.37 -14.65
C VAL A 151 -14.41 -11.15 -15.32
N ASP A 152 -15.66 -10.90 -14.93
CA ASP A 152 -16.85 -11.53 -15.53
C ASP A 152 -16.95 -11.23 -17.04
N LEU A 153 -16.68 -9.97 -17.45
CA LEU A 153 -16.66 -9.61 -18.87
C LEU A 153 -15.57 -10.37 -19.64
N LEU A 154 -14.38 -10.54 -19.04
CA LEU A 154 -13.29 -11.31 -19.65
C LEU A 154 -13.67 -12.80 -19.77
N ASP A 155 -14.35 -13.36 -18.75
CA ASP A 155 -14.85 -14.74 -18.77
C ASP A 155 -15.93 -14.96 -19.83
N MET A 156 -16.73 -13.93 -20.12
CA MET A 156 -17.67 -13.91 -21.24
C MET A 156 -16.99 -13.76 -22.62
N GLY A 157 -15.66 -13.69 -22.67
CA GLY A 157 -14.88 -13.57 -23.91
C GLY A 157 -14.76 -12.15 -24.45
N VAL A 158 -15.12 -11.12 -23.66
CA VAL A 158 -14.84 -9.73 -24.04
C VAL A 158 -13.32 -9.54 -24.06
N ARG A 159 -12.79 -9.03 -25.18
CA ARG A 159 -11.36 -8.78 -25.31
C ARG A 159 -10.91 -7.69 -24.34
N ALA A 160 -9.79 -7.92 -23.65
CA ALA A 160 -9.24 -6.99 -22.66
C ALA A 160 -8.96 -5.58 -23.24
N ASP A 161 -8.59 -5.47 -24.51
CA ASP A 161 -8.36 -4.19 -25.21
C ASP A 161 -9.62 -3.32 -25.33
N ARG A 162 -10.81 -3.87 -25.07
CA ARG A 162 -12.09 -3.14 -25.05
C ARG A 162 -12.54 -2.72 -23.66
N ILE A 163 -11.84 -3.14 -22.61
CA ILE A 163 -12.19 -2.81 -21.24
C ILE A 163 -11.22 -1.74 -20.74
N LYS A 164 -11.75 -0.57 -20.43
CA LYS A 164 -10.97 0.50 -19.80
C LYS A 164 -11.21 0.48 -18.31
N VAL A 165 -10.14 0.28 -17.53
CA VAL A 165 -10.17 0.33 -16.07
C VAL A 165 -9.41 1.56 -15.60
N ASP A 166 -10.14 2.55 -15.09
CA ASP A 166 -9.54 3.75 -14.51
C ASP A 166 -9.43 3.58 -12.98
N ILE A 167 -8.20 3.56 -12.47
CA ILE A 167 -7.93 3.40 -11.04
C ILE A 167 -7.71 4.77 -10.41
N LYS A 168 -8.57 5.15 -9.46
CA LYS A 168 -8.29 6.29 -8.60
C LYS A 168 -7.31 5.86 -7.51
N ARG A 169 -6.05 6.30 -7.61
CA ARG A 169 -5.05 6.07 -6.57
C ARG A 169 -5.31 7.02 -5.41
N HIS A 170 -5.44 6.48 -4.20
CA HIS A 170 -5.49 7.29 -3.00
C HIS A 170 -4.09 7.79 -2.66
N GLU A 171 -3.98 9.07 -2.32
CA GLU A 171 -2.73 9.64 -1.82
C GLU A 171 -2.44 9.08 -0.42
N PRO A 172 -1.18 8.77 -0.12
CA PRO A 172 -0.78 8.32 1.19
C PRO A 172 -0.89 9.48 2.19
N PRO A 173 -1.02 9.18 3.50
CA PRO A 173 -1.32 10.19 4.52
C PRO A 173 -0.31 11.35 4.61
N TRP A 174 0.94 11.11 4.22
CA TRP A 174 2.02 12.10 4.25
C TRP A 174 2.00 13.08 3.07
N MET A 175 1.16 12.85 2.06
CA MET A 175 0.96 13.77 0.93
C MET A 175 -0.19 14.76 1.16
N SER A 176 -1.13 14.42 2.04
CA SER A 176 -2.20 15.33 2.43
C SER A 176 -1.58 16.53 3.13
N LYS A 177 -1.65 17.72 2.50
CA LYS A 177 -1.32 18.96 3.19
C LYS A 177 -2.21 19.02 4.44
N LYS A 178 -1.61 19.09 5.62
CA LYS A 178 -2.32 19.57 6.80
C LYS A 178 -2.75 20.99 6.47
N GLU A 179 -4.04 21.17 6.18
CA GLU A 179 -4.69 22.49 6.22
C GLU A 179 -4.60 23.07 7.63
#